data_AF-A0A820YDC7-F1
#
_entry.id   AF-A0A820YDC7-F1
#
_cell.length_a   1.000
_cell.length_b   1.000
_cell.length_c   1.000
_cell.angle_alpha   90.00
_cell.angle_beta   90.00
_cell.angle_gamma   90.00
#
_symmetry.space_group_name_H-M   'P 1'
#
loop_
_entity.id
_entity.type
_entity.pdbx_description
1 polymer ?
#
loop_
_entity_poly.entity_id
_entity_poly.type
_entity_poly.pdbx_seq_one_letter_code
_entity_poly.pdbx_strand_id
1 'polypeptide(L)'
;GRPGSLHYEIIDAKTYAAWGVDYLKYDNCNSDGTIPELRYPVMRDALNASGRPIFYSMCEWGVDKPALWAPNVGNSWRTTGDISDKWKSMLDNIDINNEFADKAGPGGWNDPDMLEVGNGGMTDSEYISHFSLWAISKA
;
A
#
# COMPACT_ATOMS: atom_id res chain seq x y z
N GLY A 1 -2.42 -19.25 5.23
CA GLY A 1 -1.38 -18.27 4.85
C GLY A 1 -0.29 -18.95 4.03
N ARG A 2 0.55 -18.15 3.39
CA ARG A 2 1.88 -18.54 2.88
C ARG A 2 2.95 -17.95 3.82
N PRO A 3 4.24 -18.34 3.72
CA PRO A 3 5.29 -17.70 4.50
C PRO A 3 5.31 -16.17 4.30
N GLY A 4 5.42 -15.41 5.40
CA GLY A 4 5.65 -13.96 5.40
C GLY A 4 7.10 -13.65 5.80
N SER A 5 7.53 -12.41 5.59
CA SER A 5 8.95 -12.03 5.70
C SER A 5 9.36 -11.46 7.06
N LEU A 6 8.48 -11.44 8.05
CA LEU A 6 8.82 -10.94 9.40
C LEU A 6 9.98 -11.76 9.98
N HIS A 7 11.08 -11.08 10.33
CA HIS A 7 12.37 -11.65 10.75
C HIS A 7 13.20 -12.35 9.64
N TYR A 8 12.73 -12.31 8.39
CA TYR A 8 13.42 -12.86 7.22
C TYR A 8 13.64 -11.79 6.14
N GLU A 9 13.54 -10.50 6.50
CA GLU A 9 13.55 -9.39 5.56
C GLU A 9 14.83 -9.35 4.73
N ILE A 10 15.99 -9.60 5.36
CA ILE A 10 17.30 -9.59 4.68
C ILE A 10 17.40 -10.69 3.62
N ILE A 11 16.95 -11.91 3.92
CA ILE A 11 17.04 -13.01 2.95
C ILE A 11 16.01 -12.84 1.84
N ASP A 12 14.81 -12.38 2.17
CA ASP A 12 13.73 -12.18 1.21
C ASP A 12 14.03 -11.01 0.26
N ALA A 13 14.51 -9.87 0.77
CA ALA A 13 14.91 -8.74 -0.07
C ALA A 13 16.05 -9.11 -1.04
N LYS A 14 17.05 -9.87 -0.59
CA LYS A 14 18.10 -10.39 -1.47
C LYS A 14 17.55 -11.33 -2.53
N THR A 15 16.59 -12.17 -2.16
CA THR A 15 15.94 -13.10 -3.08
C THR A 15 15.13 -12.36 -4.14
N TYR A 16 14.33 -11.37 -3.75
CA TYR A 16 13.58 -10.51 -4.66
C TYR A 16 14.51 -9.78 -5.63
N ALA A 17 15.60 -9.22 -5.12
CA ALA A 17 16.61 -8.56 -5.94
C ALA A 17 17.28 -9.52 -6.93
N ALA A 18 17.65 -10.73 -6.49
CA ALA A 18 18.25 -11.76 -7.33
C ALA A 18 17.29 -12.26 -8.44
N TRP A 19 15.99 -12.28 -8.17
CA TRP A 19 14.95 -12.59 -9.17
C TRP A 19 14.64 -11.43 -10.11
N GLY A 20 15.19 -10.25 -9.85
CA GLY A 20 14.92 -9.06 -10.65
C GLY A 20 13.57 -8.40 -10.38
N VAL A 21 12.94 -8.66 -9.22
CA VAL A 21 11.70 -7.99 -8.80
C VAL A 21 11.91 -6.47 -8.75
N ASP A 22 10.91 -5.70 -9.19
CA ASP A 22 10.95 -4.23 -9.22
C ASP A 22 9.93 -3.56 -8.29
N TYR A 23 9.01 -4.34 -7.71
CA TYR A 23 7.93 -3.85 -6.87
C TYR A 23 7.61 -4.88 -5.78
N LEU A 24 7.46 -4.43 -4.53
CA LEU A 24 6.99 -5.24 -3.41
C LEU A 24 5.76 -4.59 -2.77
N LYS A 25 4.63 -5.30 -2.81
CA LYS A 25 3.51 -5.08 -1.88
C LYS A 25 3.80 -5.83 -0.59
N TYR A 26 3.82 -5.13 0.54
CA TYR A 26 4.15 -5.70 1.85
C TYR A 26 2.97 -5.58 2.81
N ASP A 27 2.35 -6.72 3.11
CA ASP A 27 1.07 -6.83 3.83
C ASP A 27 1.25 -6.85 5.36
N ASN A 28 0.14 -6.82 6.10
CA ASN A 28 0.09 -6.66 7.55
C ASN A 28 -0.62 -7.81 8.29
N CYS A 29 -1.06 -8.85 7.56
CA CYS A 29 -1.59 -10.07 8.16
C CYS A 29 -0.54 -10.81 9.02
N ASN A 30 -1.00 -11.47 10.09
CA ASN A 30 -0.22 -12.40 10.92
C ASN A 30 1.09 -11.81 11.49
N SER A 31 1.06 -10.56 11.98
CA SER A 31 2.17 -9.97 12.72
C SER A 31 2.32 -10.59 14.11
N ASP A 32 3.45 -10.33 14.76
CA ASP A 32 3.74 -10.66 16.16
C ASP A 32 3.14 -9.64 17.16
N GLY A 33 2.26 -8.74 16.69
CA GLY A 33 1.69 -7.64 17.47
C GLY A 33 2.53 -6.37 17.47
N THR A 34 3.71 -6.35 16.85
CA THR A 34 4.47 -5.11 16.66
C THR A 34 3.76 -4.18 15.67
N ILE A 35 3.74 -2.89 16.01
CA ILE A 35 3.07 -1.87 15.21
C ILE A 35 3.78 -1.66 13.85
N PRO A 36 3.03 -1.29 12.79
CA PRO A 36 3.60 -1.08 11.46
C PRO A 36 4.81 -0.14 11.43
N GLU A 37 4.76 0.98 12.17
CA GLU A 37 5.82 1.99 12.19
C GLU A 37 7.20 1.41 12.61
N LEU A 38 7.23 0.31 13.37
CA LEU A 38 8.48 -0.36 13.75
C LEU A 38 8.89 -1.47 12.77
N ARG A 39 7.95 -2.14 12.12
CA ARG A 39 8.26 -3.28 11.22
C ARG A 39 8.61 -2.88 9.81
N TYR A 40 7.86 -1.94 9.22
CA TYR A 40 8.05 -1.57 7.82
C TYR A 40 9.44 -0.98 7.52
N PRO A 41 10.06 -0.17 8.42
CA PRO A 41 11.44 0.26 8.23
C PRO A 41 12.46 -0.89 8.12
N VAL A 42 12.23 -2.03 8.76
CA VAL A 42 13.13 -3.19 8.69
C VAL A 42 13.19 -3.75 7.27
N MET A 43 12.03 -3.89 6.61
CA MET A 43 11.97 -4.33 5.21
C MET A 43 12.50 -3.26 4.26
N ARG A 44 12.20 -1.97 4.48
CA ARG A 44 12.83 -0.87 3.71
C ARG A 44 14.36 -0.99 3.72
N ASP A 45 14.95 -1.16 4.90
CA ASP A 45 16.40 -1.23 5.04
C ASP A 45 16.98 -2.47 4.35
N ALA A 46 16.28 -3.60 4.42
CA ALA A 46 16.65 -4.82 3.69
C ALA A 46 16.58 -4.63 2.17
N LEU A 47 15.54 -3.99 1.64
CA LEU A 47 15.40 -3.66 0.22
C LEU A 47 16.52 -2.72 -0.25
N ASN A 48 16.80 -1.66 0.50
CA ASN A 48 17.90 -0.74 0.20
C ASN A 48 19.26 -1.45 0.20
N ALA A 49 19.50 -2.35 1.16
CA ALA A 49 20.73 -3.14 1.24
C ALA A 49 20.86 -4.23 0.16
N SER A 50 19.78 -4.55 -0.55
CA SER A 50 19.80 -5.56 -1.63
C SER A 50 20.57 -5.09 -2.88
N GLY A 51 20.76 -3.77 -3.04
CA GLY A 51 21.45 -3.17 -4.18
C GLY A 51 20.60 -3.03 -5.45
N ARG A 52 19.33 -3.44 -5.43
CA ARG A 52 18.36 -3.23 -6.52
C ARG A 52 17.28 -2.23 -6.06
N PRO A 53 16.98 -1.17 -6.83
CA PRO A 53 15.81 -0.35 -6.59
C PRO A 53 14.53 -1.19 -6.72
N ILE A 54 13.73 -1.27 -5.65
CA ILE A 54 12.45 -1.97 -5.61
C ILE A 54 11.43 -0.99 -5.05
N PHE A 55 10.36 -0.72 -5.80
CA PHE A 55 9.26 0.12 -5.32
C PHE A 55 8.60 -0.54 -4.11
N TYR A 56 8.51 0.19 -3.00
CA TYR A 56 8.01 -0.37 -1.74
C TYR A 56 6.59 0.15 -1.44
N SER A 57 5.60 -0.72 -1.66
CA SER A 57 4.19 -0.46 -1.36
C SER A 57 3.80 -1.09 -0.04
N MET A 58 3.38 -0.24 0.90
CA MET A 58 3.05 -0.65 2.26
C MET A 58 1.54 -0.91 2.38
N CYS A 59 1.16 -2.09 2.88
CA CYS A 59 -0.23 -2.54 2.96
C CYS A 59 -0.58 -2.89 4.41
N GLU A 60 -0.59 -1.87 5.28
CA GLU A 60 -0.98 -1.94 6.70
C GLU A 60 -2.43 -1.52 6.98
N TRP A 61 -3.17 -1.16 5.93
CA TRP A 61 -4.59 -0.83 5.92
C TRP A 61 -4.97 0.46 6.64
N GLY A 62 -4.06 1.44 6.72
CA GLY A 62 -4.26 2.67 7.50
C GLY A 62 -4.03 2.52 9.00
N VAL A 63 -3.56 1.35 9.47
CA VAL A 63 -3.31 1.08 10.89
C VAL A 63 -2.21 2.00 11.40
N ASP A 64 -2.50 2.70 12.49
CA ASP A 64 -1.61 3.70 13.10
C ASP A 64 -1.23 4.85 12.14
N LYS A 65 -2.15 5.22 11.23
CA LYS A 65 -2.09 6.44 10.40
C LYS A 65 -0.78 6.56 9.59
N PRO A 66 -0.54 5.67 8.62
CA PRO A 66 0.71 5.58 7.86
C PRO A 66 1.11 6.88 7.18
N ALA A 67 0.14 7.69 6.74
CA ALA A 67 0.39 8.99 6.13
C ALA A 67 1.23 9.95 6.99
N LEU A 68 1.34 9.72 8.31
CA LEU A 68 2.15 10.54 9.21
C LEU A 68 3.62 10.10 9.28
N TRP A 69 3.99 8.90 8.83
CA TRP A 69 5.33 8.33 9.02
C TRP A 69 5.88 7.57 7.79
N ALA A 70 5.02 6.93 7.01
CA ALA A 70 5.36 6.17 5.81
C ALA A 70 6.06 6.95 4.67
N PRO A 71 5.91 8.29 4.51
CA PRO A 71 6.69 9.04 3.51
C PRO A 71 8.22 8.90 3.64
N ASN A 72 8.72 8.56 4.84
CA ASN A 72 10.15 8.32 5.07
C ASN A 72 10.53 6.82 5.00
N VAL A 73 9.58 5.97 4.62
CA VAL A 73 9.72 4.51 4.67
C VAL A 73 9.50 3.86 3.31
N GLY A 74 8.38 4.11 2.66
CA GLY A 74 7.99 3.48 1.40
C GLY A 74 7.62 4.50 0.32
N ASN A 75 7.19 3.98 -0.83
CA ASN A 75 6.79 4.77 -1.99
C ASN A 75 5.27 4.94 -2.11
N SER A 76 4.51 4.03 -1.50
CA SER A 76 3.08 4.19 -1.26
C SER A 76 2.67 3.49 0.03
N TRP A 77 1.53 3.88 0.59
CA TRP A 77 0.96 3.22 1.76
C TRP A 77 -0.57 3.19 1.68
N ARG A 78 -1.14 2.03 1.98
CA ARG A 78 -2.59 1.86 2.07
C ARG A 78 -3.15 2.77 3.16
N THR A 79 -4.19 3.53 2.88
CA THR A 79 -4.82 4.38 3.91
C THR A 79 -6.05 3.74 4.54
N THR A 80 -6.48 2.60 4.02
CA THR A 80 -7.78 1.97 4.33
C THR A 80 -7.70 0.45 4.35
N GLY A 81 -8.73 -0.17 4.92
CA GLY A 81 -9.06 -1.57 4.69
C GLY A 81 -9.27 -1.90 3.20
N ASP A 82 -9.42 -3.19 2.92
CA ASP A 82 -9.58 -3.66 1.54
C ASP A 82 -10.86 -3.10 0.91
N ILE A 83 -10.72 -2.63 -0.33
CA ILE A 83 -11.85 -2.28 -1.17
C ILE A 83 -12.63 -3.55 -1.56
N SER A 84 -13.91 -3.36 -1.83
CA SER A 84 -14.73 -4.34 -2.51
C SER A 84 -15.47 -3.67 -3.66
N ASP A 85 -15.81 -4.43 -4.69
CA ASP A 85 -16.56 -3.98 -5.86
C ASP A 85 -18.02 -3.62 -5.53
N LYS A 86 -18.20 -2.56 -4.75
CA LYS A 86 -19.46 -2.02 -4.24
C LYS A 86 -19.30 -0.51 -4.09
N TRP A 87 -20.28 0.25 -4.56
CA TRP A 87 -20.28 1.71 -4.50
C TRP A 87 -19.95 2.28 -3.11
N LYS A 88 -20.56 1.71 -2.06
CA LYS A 88 -20.32 2.14 -0.68
C LYS A 88 -18.87 1.94 -0.23
N SER A 89 -18.23 0.83 -0.62
CA SER A 89 -16.84 0.54 -0.29
C SER A 89 -15.89 1.52 -0.98
N MET A 90 -16.17 1.84 -2.25
CA MET A 90 -15.41 2.84 -3.00
C MET A 90 -15.50 4.23 -2.32
N LEU A 91 -16.72 4.66 -1.97
CA LEU A 91 -16.95 5.94 -1.29
C LEU A 91 -16.25 6.02 0.07
N ASP A 92 -16.34 4.96 0.88
CA ASP A 92 -15.69 4.93 2.19
C ASP A 92 -14.17 5.04 2.06
N ASN A 93 -13.59 4.34 1.09
CA ASN A 93 -12.14 4.38 0.89
C ASN A 93 -11.66 5.77 0.45
N ILE A 94 -12.34 6.40 -0.51
CA ILE A 94 -11.93 7.73 -0.99
C ILE A 94 -12.15 8.82 0.07
N ASP A 95 -13.20 8.74 0.88
CA ASP A 95 -13.46 9.69 1.96
C ASP A 95 -12.37 9.65 3.04
N ILE A 96 -11.95 8.45 3.47
CA ILE A 96 -10.83 8.29 4.42
C ILE A 96 -9.51 8.78 3.79
N ASN A 97 -9.24 8.41 2.55
CA ASN A 97 -8.03 8.82 1.84
C ASN A 97 -7.92 10.36 1.73
N ASN A 98 -9.05 11.04 1.54
CA ASN A 98 -9.10 12.50 1.44
C ASN A 98 -8.66 13.22 2.74
N GLU A 99 -8.79 12.60 3.91
CA GLU A 99 -8.29 13.17 5.18
C GLU A 99 -6.77 13.37 5.18
N PHE A 100 -6.04 12.61 4.37
CA PHE A 100 -4.57 12.60 4.30
C PHE A 100 -4.03 13.19 2.99
N ALA A 101 -4.86 13.89 2.21
CA ALA A 101 -4.47 14.41 0.90
C ALA A 101 -3.22 15.32 0.95
N ASP A 102 -2.99 16.03 2.06
CA ASP A 102 -1.83 16.91 2.27
C ASP A 102 -0.52 16.16 2.59
N LYS A 103 -0.58 14.83 2.78
CA LYS A 103 0.58 13.98 3.08
C LYS A 103 1.17 13.29 1.85
N ALA A 104 0.43 13.24 0.75
CA ALA A 104 0.90 12.64 -0.49
C ALA A 104 1.70 13.64 -1.34
N GLY A 105 2.70 13.14 -2.07
CA GLY A 105 3.52 13.94 -2.96
C GLY A 105 4.56 13.10 -3.71
N PRO A 106 5.40 13.74 -4.55
CA PRO A 106 6.42 13.03 -5.32
C PRO A 106 7.30 12.12 -4.44
N GLY A 107 7.23 10.82 -4.69
CA GLY A 107 8.00 9.79 -3.98
C GLY A 107 7.22 9.04 -2.89
N GLY A 108 6.04 9.52 -2.48
CA GLY A 108 5.20 8.91 -1.44
C GLY A 108 3.71 9.20 -1.63
N TRP A 109 2.92 8.17 -1.93
CA TRP A 109 1.50 8.33 -2.29
C TRP A 109 0.58 7.57 -1.33
N ASN A 110 -0.58 8.18 -1.03
CA ASN A 110 -1.65 7.46 -0.35
C ASN A 110 -2.27 6.44 -1.33
N ASP A 111 -2.55 5.24 -0.85
CA ASP A 111 -3.15 4.15 -1.61
C ASP A 111 -4.56 3.82 -1.03
N PRO A 112 -5.65 4.29 -1.66
CA PRO A 112 -7.03 3.93 -1.28
C PRO A 112 -7.44 2.51 -1.72
N ASP A 113 -6.48 1.66 -2.09
CA ASP A 113 -6.57 0.29 -2.60
C ASP A 113 -6.77 0.19 -4.12
N MET A 114 -6.74 -1.05 -4.62
CA MET A 114 -6.75 -1.40 -6.04
C MET A 114 -8.03 -0.98 -6.77
N LEU A 115 -7.93 -0.80 -8.09
CA LEU A 115 -9.10 -0.51 -8.92
C LEU A 115 -10.06 -1.71 -9.00
N GLU A 116 -11.36 -1.44 -8.84
CA GLU A 116 -12.44 -2.44 -9.00
C GLU A 116 -13.13 -2.38 -10.37
N VAL A 117 -12.64 -1.52 -11.26
CA VAL A 117 -13.21 -1.28 -12.59
C VAL A 117 -13.33 -2.58 -13.39
N GLY A 118 -14.57 -2.95 -13.72
CA GLY A 118 -14.87 -4.12 -14.55
C GLY A 118 -15.17 -5.42 -13.80
N ASN A 119 -15.23 -5.39 -12.46
CA ASN A 119 -15.47 -6.60 -11.66
C ASN A 119 -16.98 -6.97 -11.52
N GLY A 120 -17.89 -6.11 -11.98
CA GLY A 120 -19.31 -6.40 -12.22
C GLY A 120 -20.30 -5.97 -11.11
N GLY A 121 -19.81 -5.44 -10.00
CA GLY A 121 -20.57 -5.02 -8.82
C GLY A 121 -20.97 -3.54 -8.77
N MET A 122 -20.49 -2.72 -9.71
CA MET A 122 -20.88 -1.32 -9.89
C MET A 122 -21.38 -1.04 -11.32
N THR A 123 -22.13 0.04 -11.47
CA THR A 123 -22.58 0.55 -12.78
C THR A 123 -21.43 1.26 -13.53
N ASP A 124 -21.59 1.46 -14.84
CA ASP A 124 -20.58 2.18 -15.65
C ASP A 124 -20.27 3.58 -15.12
N SER A 125 -21.30 4.35 -14.74
CA SER A 125 -21.14 5.68 -14.13
C SER A 125 -20.40 5.63 -12.80
N GLU A 126 -20.62 4.60 -12.00
CA GLU A 126 -19.92 4.40 -10.72
C GLU A 126 -18.45 4.04 -10.97
N TYR A 127 -18.14 3.23 -11.97
CA TYR A 127 -16.76 2.94 -12.36
C TYR A 127 -16.02 4.15 -12.94
N ILE A 128 -16.69 4.97 -13.76
CA ILE A 128 -16.14 6.24 -14.25
C ILE A 128 -15.79 7.14 -13.07
N SER A 129 -16.67 7.22 -12.07
CA SER A 129 -16.44 8.00 -10.86
C SER A 129 -15.28 7.45 -10.03
N HIS A 130 -15.25 6.13 -9.78
CA HIS A 130 -14.16 5.43 -9.09
C HIS A 130 -12.80 5.75 -9.74
N PHE A 131 -12.67 5.51 -11.04
CA PHE A 131 -11.42 5.72 -11.76
C PHE A 131 -10.99 7.19 -11.74
N SER A 132 -11.93 8.11 -11.94
CA SER A 132 -11.67 9.55 -11.93
C SER A 132 -11.19 10.03 -10.55
N LEU A 133 -11.78 9.52 -9.47
CA LEU A 133 -11.44 9.89 -8.10
C LEU A 133 -10.06 9.34 -7.69
N TRP A 134 -9.72 8.10 -8.06
CA TRP A 134 -8.38 7.55 -7.87
C TRP A 134 -7.33 8.36 -8.63
N ALA A 135 -7.61 8.70 -9.89
CA ALA A 135 -6.66 9.45 -10.73
C ALA A 135 -6.43 10.89 -10.24
N ILE A 136 -7.47 11.58 -9.75
CA ILE A 136 -7.34 12.95 -9.25
C ILE A 136 -6.65 12.99 -7.88
N SER A 137 -6.85 11.98 -7.04
CA SER A 137 -6.23 11.87 -5.70
C SER A 137 -4.77 11.43 -5.73
N LYS A 138 -4.26 11.00 -6.90
CA LYS A 138 -2.91 10.43 -7.07
C LYS A 138 -2.69 9.13 -6.29
N ALA A 139 -3.75 8.32 -6.28
CA ALA A 139 -3.69 6.90 -5.94
C ALA A 139 -2.84 6.11 -6.95
#